data_AF-A0A317ZIK0-F1
#
_entry.id   AF-A0A317ZIK0-F1
#
_cell.length_a   1.000
_cell.length_b   1.000
_cell.length_c   1.000
_cell.angle_alpha   90.00
_cell.angle_beta   90.00
_cell.angle_gamma   90.00
#
_symmetry.space_group_name_H-M   'P 1'
#
loop_
_entity.id
_entity.type
_entity.pdbx_description
1 polymer ?
#
loop_
_entity_poly.entity_id
_entity_poly.type
_entity_poly.pdbx_seq_one_letter_code
_entity_poly.pdbx_strand_id
1 'polypeptide(L)'
;MIHSISVLAQLAGDASAGPKPGGVVIVGFLFVVIVLALLASVTSAIGAWFTKQAAKNAAQAAAAAKSTAEAFSQSASAGSASSAATEDSATGDKTDTETDDSALMAVIAAAVHTVIGDRPHRVVSIRSSGPGWAQEGRRQIFSSHRVR
;
A
#
# COMPACT_ATOMS: atom_id res chain seq x y z
N MET A 1 -18.82 -61.88 12.06
CA MET A 1 -17.74 -62.08 13.06
C MET A 1 -16.32 -61.85 12.51
N ILE A 2 -16.14 -61.30 11.31
CA ILE A 2 -14.81 -61.20 10.66
C ILE A 2 -14.23 -59.75 10.69
N HIS A 3 -15.10 -58.73 10.69
CA HIS A 3 -14.69 -57.32 10.67
C HIS A 3 -13.99 -56.80 11.95
N SER A 4 -14.03 -57.53 13.07
CA SER A 4 -13.40 -57.10 14.33
C SER A 4 -11.90 -57.40 14.41
N ILE A 5 -11.37 -58.26 13.52
CA ILE A 5 -9.98 -58.72 13.58
C ILE A 5 -9.03 -57.70 12.91
N SER A 6 -9.48 -57.06 11.82
CA SER A 6 -8.66 -56.08 11.08
C SER A 6 -8.29 -54.84 11.89
N VAL A 7 -9.14 -54.43 12.85
CA VAL A 7 -8.89 -53.24 13.68
C VAL A 7 -7.77 -53.46 14.70
N LEU A 8 -7.60 -54.68 15.22
CA LEU A 8 -6.47 -54.99 16.12
C LEU A 8 -5.15 -55.12 15.35
N ALA A 9 -5.17 -55.63 14.12
CA ALA A 9 -3.96 -55.73 13.29
C ALA A 9 -3.37 -54.35 12.96
N GLN A 10 -4.21 -53.35 12.73
CA GLN A 10 -3.79 -52.00 12.38
C GLN A 10 -3.26 -51.18 13.58
N LEU A 11 -3.40 -51.70 14.82
CA LEU A 11 -2.83 -51.12 16.03
C LEU A 11 -1.48 -51.74 16.45
N ALA A 12 -1.09 -52.86 15.83
CA ALA A 12 0.20 -53.54 16.07
C ALA A 12 1.33 -53.05 15.13
N GLY A 13 1.03 -52.11 14.23
CA GLY A 13 1.78 -51.88 12.99
C GLY A 13 2.95 -50.90 13.00
N ASP A 14 3.33 -50.26 14.11
CA ASP A 14 4.52 -49.37 14.12
C ASP A 14 5.22 -49.22 15.49
N ALA A 15 5.13 -50.26 16.34
CA ALA A 15 5.67 -50.24 17.70
C ALA A 15 7.11 -50.82 17.81
N SER A 16 7.98 -50.63 16.80
CA SER A 16 9.44 -50.83 16.93
C SER A 16 10.25 -50.27 15.76
N ALA A 17 10.46 -48.96 15.77
CA ALA A 17 11.68 -48.37 15.24
C ALA A 17 12.17 -47.30 16.22
N GLY A 18 13.31 -47.53 16.88
CA GLY A 18 14.01 -46.44 17.57
C GLY A 18 14.23 -45.28 16.59
N PRO A 19 14.09 -44.01 17.01
CA PRO A 19 14.06 -42.87 16.11
C PRO A 19 15.33 -42.87 15.26
N LYS A 20 15.18 -43.23 13.98
CA LYS A 20 16.29 -43.25 13.02
C LYS A 20 16.90 -41.84 13.03
N PRO A 21 18.22 -41.65 13.15
CA PRO A 21 18.80 -40.32 13.33
C PRO A 21 18.43 -39.37 12.18
N GLY A 22 18.34 -39.88 10.94
CA GLY A 22 17.81 -39.13 9.80
C GLY A 22 16.34 -38.70 9.95
N GLY A 23 15.50 -39.47 10.64
CA GLY A 23 14.11 -39.11 10.93
C GLY A 23 13.98 -37.88 11.81
N VAL A 24 14.83 -37.74 12.85
CA VAL A 24 14.88 -36.53 13.70
C VAL A 24 15.29 -35.31 12.87
N VAL A 25 16.28 -35.46 11.99
CA VAL A 25 16.72 -34.40 11.07
C VAL A 25 15.62 -34.03 10.07
N ILE A 26 14.91 -35.01 9.49
CA ILE A 26 13.80 -34.78 8.56
C ILE A 26 12.64 -34.06 9.23
N VAL A 27 12.24 -34.46 10.45
CA VAL A 27 11.17 -33.80 11.22
C VAL A 27 11.58 -32.36 11.59
N GLY A 28 12.83 -32.16 12.04
CA GLY A 28 13.35 -30.82 12.34
C GLY A 28 13.42 -29.91 11.10
N PHE A 29 13.90 -30.43 9.98
CA PHE A 29 13.94 -29.71 8.70
C PHE A 29 12.54 -29.37 8.19
N LEU A 30 11.60 -30.32 8.24
CA LEU A 30 10.21 -30.11 7.84
C LEU A 30 9.53 -29.04 8.72
N PHE A 31 9.78 -29.05 10.03
CA PHE A 31 9.31 -28.01 10.94
C PHE A 31 9.85 -26.63 10.54
N VAL A 32 11.15 -26.51 10.26
CA VAL A 32 11.76 -25.25 9.79
C VAL A 32 11.14 -24.79 8.45
N VAL A 33 10.94 -25.71 7.49
CA VAL A 33 10.29 -25.40 6.20
C VAL A 33 8.85 -24.90 6.39
N ILE A 34 8.08 -25.52 7.29
CA ILE A 34 6.72 -25.09 7.61
C ILE A 34 6.71 -23.70 8.26
N VAL A 35 7.61 -23.43 9.22
CA VAL A 35 7.74 -22.11 9.86
C VAL A 35 8.13 -21.04 8.83
N LEU A 36 9.10 -21.33 7.96
CA LEU A 36 9.50 -20.43 6.87
C LEU A 36 8.35 -20.18 5.88
N ALA A 37 7.58 -21.21 5.52
CA ALA A 37 6.42 -21.08 4.65
C ALA A 37 5.28 -20.27 5.29
N LEU A 38 5.05 -20.40 6.61
CA LEU A 38 4.08 -19.60 7.34
C LEU A 38 4.51 -18.13 7.42
N LEU A 39 5.77 -17.85 7.74
CA LEU A 39 6.30 -16.48 7.76
C LEU A 39 6.28 -15.84 6.36
N ALA A 40 6.70 -16.57 5.33
CA ALA A 40 6.61 -16.13 3.94
C ALA A 40 5.15 -15.91 3.49
N SER A 41 4.21 -16.75 3.94
CA SER A 41 2.78 -16.60 3.70
C SER A 41 2.24 -15.30 4.31
N VAL A 42 2.61 -14.95 5.55
CA VAL A 42 2.20 -13.68 6.18
C VAL A 42 2.77 -12.48 5.40
N THR A 43 4.05 -12.49 5.07
CA THR A 43 4.68 -11.43 4.26
C THR A 43 4.03 -11.31 2.88
N SER A 44 3.72 -12.44 2.24
CA SER A 44 3.05 -12.51 0.93
C SER A 44 1.58 -12.06 1.00
N ALA A 45 0.86 -12.37 2.08
CA ALA A 45 -0.52 -11.93 2.28
C ALA A 45 -0.61 -10.40 2.40
N ILE A 46 0.33 -9.78 3.12
CA ILE A 46 0.47 -8.33 3.21
C ILE A 46 0.75 -7.77 1.81
N GLY A 47 1.81 -8.24 1.13
CA GLY A 47 2.14 -7.79 -0.23
C GLY A 47 0.97 -7.92 -1.21
N ALA A 48 0.33 -9.09 -1.25
CA ALA A 48 -0.80 -9.38 -2.13
C ALA A 48 -2.05 -8.55 -1.81
N TRP A 49 -2.29 -8.16 -0.55
CA TRP A 49 -3.36 -7.20 -0.22
C TRP A 49 -3.05 -5.82 -0.77
N PHE A 50 -1.83 -5.31 -0.60
CA PHE A 50 -1.40 -4.04 -1.19
C PHE A 50 -1.50 -4.07 -2.72
N THR A 51 -1.07 -5.15 -3.40
CA THR A 51 -1.22 -5.27 -4.86
C THR A 51 -2.69 -5.34 -5.28
N LYS A 52 -3.55 -6.06 -4.54
CA LYS A 52 -5.00 -6.11 -4.81
C LYS A 52 -5.69 -4.77 -4.53
N GLN A 53 -5.22 -3.98 -3.56
CA GLN A 53 -5.73 -2.64 -3.29
C GLN A 53 -5.26 -1.64 -4.35
N ALA A 54 -3.99 -1.70 -4.79
CA ALA A 54 -3.50 -0.91 -5.92
C ALA A 54 -4.28 -1.22 -7.21
N ALA A 55 -4.53 -2.49 -7.51
CA ALA A 55 -5.35 -2.90 -8.66
C ALA A 55 -6.81 -2.44 -8.56
N LYS A 56 -7.43 -2.49 -7.37
CA LYS A 56 -8.78 -1.95 -7.14
C LYS A 56 -8.83 -0.44 -7.26
N ASN A 57 -7.84 0.28 -6.72
CA ASN A 57 -7.75 1.73 -6.83
C ASN A 57 -7.53 2.17 -8.29
N ALA A 58 -6.71 1.44 -9.06
CA ALA A 58 -6.54 1.66 -10.50
C ALA A 58 -7.84 1.39 -11.28
N ALA A 59 -8.59 0.33 -10.95
CA ALA A 59 -9.90 0.06 -11.55
C ALA A 59 -10.95 1.13 -11.18
N GLN A 60 -10.91 1.65 -9.95
CA GLN A 60 -11.79 2.72 -9.49
C GLN A 60 -11.42 4.07 -10.14
N ALA A 61 -10.14 4.36 -10.35
CA ALA A 61 -9.66 5.51 -11.11
C ALA A 61 -10.08 5.42 -12.58
N ALA A 62 -10.00 4.23 -13.20
CA ALA A 62 -10.48 4.00 -14.56
C ALA A 62 -12.02 4.11 -14.69
N ALA A 63 -12.77 3.74 -13.64
CA ALA A 63 -14.22 3.94 -13.59
C ALA A 63 -14.58 5.43 -13.42
N ALA A 64 -13.87 6.15 -12.53
CA ALA A 64 -14.04 7.59 -12.34
C ALA A 64 -13.69 8.39 -13.61
N ALA A 65 -12.64 7.99 -14.34
CA ALA A 65 -12.28 8.58 -15.63
C ALA A 65 -13.40 8.40 -16.67
N LYS A 66 -14.09 7.25 -16.70
CA LYS A 66 -15.23 7.02 -17.59
C LYS A 66 -16.44 7.88 -17.24
N SER A 67 -16.83 7.96 -15.96
CA SER A 67 -17.94 8.83 -15.55
C SER A 67 -17.65 10.32 -15.83
N THR A 68 -16.39 10.75 -15.71
CA THR A 68 -15.98 12.12 -16.06
C THR A 68 -15.99 12.34 -17.58
N ALA A 69 -15.61 11.34 -18.38
CA ALA A 69 -15.69 11.40 -19.84
C ALA A 69 -17.15 11.42 -20.36
N GLU A 70 -18.07 10.68 -19.73
CA GLU A 70 -19.51 10.76 -20.03
C GLU A 70 -20.09 12.13 -19.65
N ALA A 71 -19.72 12.69 -18.48
CA ALA A 71 -20.10 14.04 -18.09
C ALA A 71 -19.58 15.13 -19.05
N PHE A 72 -18.33 14.99 -19.54
CA PHE A 72 -17.78 15.88 -20.57
C PHE A 72 -18.50 15.74 -21.92
N SER A 73 -18.85 14.50 -22.30
CA SER A 73 -19.59 14.22 -23.53
C SER A 73 -21.01 14.81 -23.51
N GLN A 74 -21.66 14.81 -22.34
CA GLN A 74 -22.97 15.45 -22.17
C GLN A 74 -22.90 16.98 -22.14
N SER A 75 -21.80 17.56 -21.65
CA SER A 75 -21.57 19.01 -21.65
C SER A 75 -21.20 19.57 -23.03
N ALA A 76 -20.48 18.79 -23.85
CA ALA A 76 -20.05 19.20 -25.20
C ALA A 76 -21.22 19.47 -26.19
N SER A 77 -22.42 18.96 -25.92
CA SER A 77 -23.61 19.20 -26.77
C SER A 77 -24.30 20.56 -26.53
N ALA A 78 -23.84 21.38 -25.58
CA ALA A 78 -24.45 22.66 -25.22
C ALA A 78 -23.53 23.89 -25.38
N GLY A 79 -22.31 23.70 -25.92
CA GLY A 79 -21.23 24.70 -25.88
C GLY A 79 -20.71 25.17 -27.25
N SER A 80 -21.50 25.13 -28.31
CA SER A 80 -21.05 25.51 -29.67
C SER A 80 -21.56 26.89 -30.12
N ALA A 81 -21.12 27.97 -29.48
CA ALA A 81 -21.14 29.33 -30.03
C ALA A 81 -20.23 30.31 -29.26
N SER A 82 -19.55 31.20 -30.00
CA SER A 82 -18.69 32.31 -29.55
C SER A 82 -17.32 31.91 -28.95
N SER A 83 -16.17 32.12 -29.62
CA SER A 83 -15.50 33.40 -29.94
C SER A 83 -14.82 34.03 -28.70
N ALA A 84 -13.53 34.39 -28.68
CA ALA A 84 -12.43 34.26 -29.66
C ALA A 84 -11.05 34.41 -28.96
N ALA A 85 -9.99 34.05 -29.70
CA ALA A 85 -8.62 34.59 -29.63
C ALA A 85 -7.96 34.84 -28.25
N THR A 86 -6.93 34.06 -27.93
CA THR A 86 -5.52 34.50 -28.06
C THR A 86 -4.60 33.29 -27.91
N GLU A 87 -4.06 32.82 -29.03
CA GLU A 87 -2.87 31.97 -29.05
C GLU A 87 -1.66 32.87 -29.37
N ASP A 88 -0.60 32.84 -28.56
CA ASP A 88 0.77 32.69 -29.07
C ASP A 88 1.74 32.23 -27.97
N SER A 89 2.52 31.19 -28.29
CA SER A 89 3.91 30.83 -27.92
C SER A 89 4.62 31.56 -26.76
N ALA A 90 5.49 30.95 -25.94
CA ALA A 90 5.99 29.58 -25.73
C ALA A 90 6.63 29.54 -24.30
N THR A 91 7.39 28.58 -23.77
CA THR A 91 8.09 27.36 -24.24
C THR A 91 7.97 26.27 -23.16
N GLY A 92 8.39 25.03 -23.45
CA GLY A 92 8.27 23.89 -22.52
C GLY A 92 9.35 23.80 -21.44
N ASP A 93 8.90 23.65 -20.19
CA ASP A 93 9.56 22.97 -19.06
C ASP A 93 8.50 22.74 -17.94
N LYS A 94 7.41 22.02 -18.27
CA LYS A 94 6.20 21.94 -17.41
C LYS A 94 5.70 20.54 -17.08
N THR A 95 6.17 19.51 -17.78
CA THR A 95 5.66 18.14 -17.60
C THR A 95 6.17 17.52 -16.29
N ASP A 96 7.42 17.83 -15.92
CA ASP A 96 8.06 17.27 -14.72
C ASP A 96 7.57 17.99 -13.45
N THR A 97 7.48 19.32 -13.48
CA THR A 97 7.00 20.14 -12.36
C THR A 97 5.54 19.90 -11.99
N GLU A 98 4.64 19.70 -12.98
CA GLU A 98 3.24 19.35 -12.72
C GLU A 98 3.10 17.95 -12.08
N THR A 99 4.00 17.02 -12.43
CA THR A 99 4.06 15.68 -11.84
C THR A 99 4.57 15.73 -10.40
N ASP A 100 5.62 16.51 -10.13
CA ASP A 100 6.18 16.71 -8.79
C ASP A 100 5.18 17.41 -7.85
N ASP A 101 4.48 18.45 -8.31
CA ASP A 101 3.43 19.12 -7.53
C ASP A 101 2.29 18.14 -7.18
N SER A 102 1.85 17.32 -8.14
CA SER A 102 0.83 16.28 -7.91
C SER A 102 1.30 15.22 -6.89
N ALA A 103 2.55 14.78 -6.98
CA ALA A 103 3.15 13.87 -6.02
C ALA A 103 3.25 14.49 -4.61
N LEU A 104 3.63 15.77 -4.51
CA LEU A 104 3.64 16.52 -3.26
C LEU A 104 2.22 16.65 -2.68
N MET A 105 1.21 16.95 -3.49
CA MET A 105 -0.19 16.98 -3.04
C MET A 105 -0.63 15.64 -2.47
N ALA A 106 -0.30 14.53 -3.15
CA ALA A 106 -0.66 13.19 -2.71
C ALA A 106 0.01 12.81 -1.39
N VAL A 107 1.29 13.12 -1.21
CA VAL A 107 2.04 12.88 0.04
C VAL A 107 1.47 13.72 1.19
N ILE A 108 1.18 15.00 0.95
CA ILE A 108 0.59 15.89 1.96
C ILE A 108 -0.82 15.43 2.34
N ALA A 109 -1.66 15.08 1.37
CA ALA A 109 -3.00 14.55 1.62
C ALA A 109 -2.98 13.25 2.42
N ALA A 110 -2.08 12.33 2.09
CA ALA A 110 -1.88 11.08 2.85
C ALA A 110 -1.43 11.35 4.29
N ALA A 111 -0.46 12.25 4.50
CA ALA A 111 0.01 12.62 5.83
C ALA A 111 -1.08 13.31 6.67
N VAL A 112 -1.86 14.22 6.08
CA VAL A 112 -3.00 14.86 6.75
C VAL A 112 -4.05 13.81 7.14
N HIS A 113 -4.35 12.85 6.26
CA HIS A 113 -5.29 11.77 6.54
C HIS A 113 -4.81 10.86 7.67
N THR A 114 -3.51 10.51 7.75
CA THR A 114 -3.00 9.67 8.85
C THR A 114 -2.96 10.37 10.20
N VAL A 115 -2.74 11.69 10.23
CA VAL A 115 -2.62 12.46 11.49
C VAL A 115 -3.97 12.94 12.02
N ILE A 116 -4.89 13.37 11.14
CA ILE A 116 -6.18 13.98 11.55
C ILE A 116 -7.36 13.00 11.38
N GLY A 117 -7.17 11.91 10.65
CA GLY A 117 -8.14 10.82 10.54
C GLY A 117 -9.29 11.07 9.55
N ASP A 118 -10.41 10.40 9.82
CA ASP A 118 -11.46 10.02 8.86
C ASP A 118 -12.38 11.17 8.37
N ARG A 119 -11.95 12.42 8.48
CA ARG A 119 -12.70 13.60 8.00
C ARG A 119 -12.03 14.19 6.76
N PRO A 120 -12.81 14.60 5.74
CA PRO A 120 -12.25 15.25 4.55
C PRO A 120 -11.71 16.64 4.92
N HIS A 121 -10.40 16.83 4.76
CA HIS A 121 -9.72 18.10 4.97
C HIS A 121 -9.28 18.70 3.63
N ARG A 122 -9.65 19.95 3.36
CA ARG A 122 -9.21 20.67 2.16
C ARG A 122 -7.88 21.37 2.43
N VAL A 123 -6.87 21.08 1.62
CA VAL A 123 -5.63 21.87 1.60
C VAL A 123 -5.93 23.24 0.97
N VAL A 124 -5.73 24.31 1.73
CA VAL A 124 -6.06 25.70 1.30
C VAL A 124 -4.86 26.42 0.69
N SER A 125 -3.67 26.20 1.26
CA SER A 125 -2.41 26.78 0.76
C SER A 125 -1.25 25.92 1.21
N ILE A 126 -0.29 25.67 0.32
CA ILE A 126 1.03 25.13 0.67
C ILE A 126 2.04 26.25 0.50
N ARG A 127 2.96 26.37 1.45
CA ARG A 127 4.09 27.31 1.39
C ARG A 127 5.36 26.50 1.52
N SER A 128 6.30 26.69 0.60
CA SER A 128 7.64 26.14 0.76
C SER A 128 8.27 26.75 2.02
N SER A 129 8.71 25.90 2.95
CA SER A 129 9.48 26.33 4.10
C SER A 129 10.93 26.55 3.69
N GLY A 130 11.55 27.64 4.13
CA GLY A 130 12.96 27.92 3.80
C GLY A 130 13.93 26.85 4.34
N PRO A 131 15.12 26.72 3.72
CA PRO A 131 16.17 25.81 4.21
C PRO A 131 16.59 26.22 5.62
N GLY A 132 16.23 25.40 6.61
CA GLY A 132 16.50 25.69 8.03
C GLY A 132 15.45 25.17 9.01
N TRP A 133 14.23 24.84 8.54
CA TRP A 133 13.13 24.39 9.43
C TRP A 133 13.50 23.18 10.32
N ALA A 134 14.27 22.23 9.80
CA ALA A 134 14.78 21.09 10.57
C ALA A 134 15.74 21.50 11.71
N GLN A 135 16.52 22.57 11.55
CA GLN A 135 17.40 23.09 12.62
C GLN A 135 16.61 23.89 13.66
N GLU A 136 15.59 24.65 13.23
CA GLU A 136 14.73 25.39 14.15
C GLU A 136 13.92 24.43 15.04
N GLY A 137 13.38 23.35 14.48
CA GLY A 137 12.70 22.30 15.26
C GLY A 137 13.61 21.69 16.33
N ARG A 138 14.87 21.38 16.01
CA ARG A 138 15.87 20.93 17.00
C ARG A 138 16.10 21.99 18.08
N ARG A 139 16.23 23.26 17.71
CA ARG A 139 16.44 24.37 18.66
C ARG A 139 15.26 24.52 19.63
N GLN A 140 14.03 24.35 19.16
CA GLN A 140 12.83 24.39 20.01
C GLN A 140 12.81 23.25 21.04
N ILE A 141 13.19 22.02 20.64
CA ILE A 141 13.30 20.87 21.55
C ILE A 141 14.29 21.15 22.69
N PHE A 142 15.44 21.77 22.42
CA PHE A 142 16.41 22.13 23.46
C PHE A 142 16.01 23.38 24.27
N SER A 143 15.18 24.28 23.71
CA SER A 143 14.77 25.51 24.39
C SER A 143 13.89 25.29 25.64
N SER A 144 13.17 24.17 25.70
CA SER A 144 12.35 23.78 26.86
C SER A 144 13.19 23.21 28.01
N HIS A 145 14.35 22.61 27.71
CA HIS A 145 15.19 21.92 28.69
C HIS A 145 16.35 22.80 29.17
N ARG A 146 16.05 23.85 29.94
CA ARG A 146 17.09 24.64 30.63
C ARG A 146 17.79 23.78 31.68
N VAL A 147 19.01 23.34 31.34
CA VAL A 147 19.96 22.76 32.30
C VAL A 147 20.25 23.83 33.38
N ARG A 148 20.06 23.44 34.64
CA ARG A 148 20.49 24.17 35.83
C ARG A 148 21.74 23.51 36.40
#